data_AF-K9R199-F1
#
_entry.id   AF-K9R199-F1
#
_cell.length_a   1.000
_cell.length_b   1.000
_cell.length_c   1.000
_cell.angle_alpha   90.00
_cell.angle_beta   90.00
_cell.angle_gamma   90.00
#
_symmetry.space_group_name_H-M   'P 1'
#
loop_
_entity.id
_entity.type
_entity.pdbx_description
1 polymer ?
#
loop_
_entity_poly.entity_id
_entity_poly.type
_entity_poly.pdbx_seq_one_letter_code
_entity_poly.pdbx_strand_id
1 'polypeptide(L)' 'MKAYEFPANVTTEGKIELPDVILQQLPNNQQVKVILLVNEPTEAEQEEAAWQRLAAEQLLKGYSEDDAIYDTI' A
#
# COMPACT_ATOMS: atom_id res chain seq x y z
N MET A 1 0.06 0.44 31.48
CA MET A 1 0.11 -0.20 30.14
C MET A 1 1.09 0.59 29.30
N LYS A 2 2.04 -0.05 28.62
CA LYS A 2 3.05 0.61 27.78
C LYS A 2 2.71 0.33 26.31
N ALA A 3 2.68 1.36 25.48
CA ALA A 3 2.47 1.25 24.04
C ALA A 3 3.81 1.43 23.31
N TYR A 4 3.96 0.75 22.19
CA TYR A 4 5.11 0.88 21.30
C TYR A 4 4.60 1.36 19.95
N GLU A 5 5.21 2.43 19.42
CA GLU A 5 4.92 2.97 18.10
C GLU A 5 6.18 2.86 17.26
N PHE A 6 6.06 2.23 16.10
CA PHE A 6 7.14 2.07 15.14
C PHE A 6 6.53 1.93 13.75
N PRO A 7 7.21 2.43 12.71
CA PRO A 7 6.81 2.17 11.33
C PRO A 7 6.94 0.67 11.04
N ALA A 8 5.90 0.07 10.49
CA ALA A 8 5.86 -1.34 10.15
C ALA A 8 5.22 -1.53 8.78
N ASN A 9 5.82 -2.39 7.97
CA ASN A 9 5.27 -2.77 6.68
C ASN A 9 4.50 -4.09 6.82
N VAL A 10 3.42 -4.21 6.05
CA VAL A 10 2.72 -5.48 5.88
C VAL A 10 3.46 -6.26 4.79
N THR A 11 3.91 -7.46 5.11
CA THR A 11 4.58 -8.34 4.15
C THR A 11 3.60 -8.83 3.09
N THR A 12 4.11 -9.41 2.00
CA THR A 12 3.29 -10.01 0.93
C THR A 12 2.40 -11.16 1.43
N GLU A 13 2.72 -11.74 2.61
CA GLU A 13 1.92 -12.77 3.27
C GLU A 13 0.83 -12.21 4.19
N GLY A 14 0.69 -10.88 4.27
CA GLY A 14 -0.28 -10.22 5.15
C GLY A 14 0.13 -10.19 6.63
N LYS A 15 1.42 -10.39 6.93
CA LYS A 15 1.96 -10.34 8.30
C LYS A 15 2.63 -9.00 8.56
N ILE A 16 2.71 -8.60 9.83
CA ILE A 16 3.46 -7.43 10.26
C ILE A 16 4.75 -7.90 10.91
N GLU A 17 5.89 -7.42 10.41
CA GLU A 17 7.18 -7.71 11.01
C GLU A 17 7.45 -6.78 12.19
N LEU A 18 7.80 -7.39 13.33
CA LEU A 18 8.17 -6.70 14.55
C LEU A 18 9.69 -6.53 14.57
N PRO A 19 10.22 -5.31 14.77
CA PRO A 19 11.66 -5.11 14.95
C PRO A 19 12.19 -5.90 16.15
N ASP A 20 13.42 -6.42 16.04
CA ASP A 20 14.08 -7.19 17.12
C ASP A 20 14.12 -6.44 18.46
N VAL A 21 14.27 -5.12 18.41
CA VAL A 21 14.27 -4.25 19.60
C VAL A 21 12.96 -4.35 20.38
N ILE A 22 11.83 -4.50 19.69
CA ILE A 22 10.52 -4.67 20.31
C ILE A 22 10.37 -6.10 20.83
N LEU A 23 10.81 -7.11 20.07
CA LEU A 23 10.79 -8.51 20.48
C LEU A 23 11.57 -8.74 21.80
N GLN A 24 12.71 -8.07 21.98
CA GLN A 24 13.50 -8.14 23.22
C GLN A 24 12.81 -7.50 24.43
N GLN A 25 11.87 -6.56 24.22
CA GLN A 25 11.13 -5.89 25.29
C GLN A 25 9.78 -6.53 25.58
N LEU A 26 9.34 -7.48 24.75
CA LEU A 26 8.07 -8.18 24.93
C LEU A 26 8.24 -9.32 25.95
N PRO A 27 7.40 -9.39 26.99
CA PRO A 27 7.42 -10.50 27.92
C PRO A 27 6.99 -11.79 27.22
N ASN A 28 7.80 -12.85 27.38
CA ASN A 28 7.52 -14.16 26.79
C ASN A 28 6.19 -14.74 27.30
N ASN A 29 5.42 -15.34 26.40
CA ASN A 29 4.20 -16.09 26.71
C ASN A 29 3.09 -15.27 27.39
N GLN A 30 3.05 -13.96 27.14
CA GLN A 30 2.02 -13.06 27.68
C GLN A 30 1.07 -12.57 26.58
N GLN A 31 -0.22 -12.51 26.90
CA GLN A 31 -1.22 -11.90 26.01
C GLN A 31 -1.01 -10.39 25.94
N VAL A 32 -0.94 -9.85 24.72
CA VAL A 32 -0.78 -8.41 24.46
C VAL A 32 -2.00 -7.86 23.71
N LYS A 33 -2.30 -6.58 23.93
CA LYS A 33 -3.31 -5.84 23.14
C LYS A 33 -2.61 -5.17 21.97
N VAL A 34 -3.06 -5.45 20.75
CA VAL A 34 -2.52 -4.86 19.52
C VAL A 34 -3.46 -3.75 19.05
N ILE A 35 -2.90 -2.60 18.66
CA ILE A 35 -3.59 -1.48 18.03
C ILE A 35 -2.89 -1.21 16.70
N LEU A 36 -3.64 -1.18 15.61
CA LEU A 36 -3.15 -0.97 14.25
C LEU A 36 -3.70 0.36 13.74
N LEU A 37 -2.80 1.24 13.32
CA LEU A 37 -3.16 2.47 12.61
C LEU A 37 -2.69 2.28 11.17
N VAL A 38 -3.63 2.35 10.24
CA VAL A 38 -3.37 2.25 8.81
C VAL A 38 -3.66 3.61 8.22
N ASN A 39 -2.72 4.12 7.42
CA ASN A 39 -2.99 5.32 6.65
C ASN A 39 -3.98 4.96 5.54
N GLU A 40 -5.20 5.46 5.67
CA GLU A 40 -6.12 5.43 4.55
C GLU A 40 -5.63 6.44 3.50
N PRO A 41 -5.65 6.08 2.21
CA PRO A 41 -5.34 7.04 1.16
C PRO A 41 -6.28 8.23 1.30
N THR A 42 -5.71 9.42 1.26
CA THR A 42 -6.49 10.66 1.33
C THR A 42 -7.43 10.75 0.14
N GLU A 43 -8.52 11.51 0.29
CA GLU A 43 -9.51 11.72 -0.78
C GLU A 43 -8.83 12.21 -2.08
N ALA A 44 -7.78 13.04 -1.95
CA ALA A 44 -6.95 13.49 -3.07
C ALA A 44 -6.16 12.37 -3.76
N GLU A 45 -5.57 11.44 -2.99
CA GLU A 45 -4.84 10.29 -3.55
C GLU A 45 -5.80 9.28 -4.21
N GLN A 46 -7.02 9.15 -3.69
CA GLN A 46 -8.07 8.35 -4.30
C GLN A 46 -8.56 8.98 -5.62
N GLU A 47 -8.77 10.30 -5.64
CA GLU A 47 -9.10 11.04 -6.86
C GLU A 47 -8.02 10.88 -7.92
N GLU A 48 -6.74 11.09 -7.57
CA GLU A 48 -5.61 10.93 -8.49
C GLU A 48 -5.58 9.50 -9.08
N ALA A 49 -5.76 8.47 -8.25
CA ALA A 49 -5.82 7.08 -8.71
C ALA A 49 -7.02 6.82 -9.65
N ALA A 50 -8.18 7.44 -9.37
CA ALA A 50 -9.35 7.36 -10.23
C ALA A 50 -9.13 8.09 -11.57
N TRP A 51 -8.50 9.27 -11.56
CA TRP A 51 -8.12 10.03 -12.75
C TRP A 51 -7.14 9.25 -13.62
N GLN A 52 -6.10 8.63 -13.04
CA GLN A 52 -5.15 7.80 -13.77
C GLN A 52 -5.83 6.60 -14.44
N ARG A 53 -6.75 5.95 -13.72
CA ARG A 53 -7.54 4.84 -14.27
C ARG A 53 -8.40 5.29 -15.45
N LEU A 54 -9.14 6.38 -15.30
CA LEU A 54 -9.99 6.93 -16.37
C LEU A 54 -9.15 7.36 -17.57
N ALA A 55 -8.00 8.00 -17.36
CA ALA A 55 -7.11 8.40 -18.43
C ALA A 55 -6.59 7.18 -19.20
N ALA A 56 -6.15 6.12 -18.52
CA ALA A 56 -5.72 4.88 -19.17
C ALA A 56 -6.85 4.26 -20.00
N GLU A 57 -8.06 4.13 -19.43
CA GLU A 57 -9.22 3.57 -20.11
C GLU A 57 -9.65 4.40 -21.34
N GLN A 58 -9.57 5.74 -21.28
CA GLN A 58 -9.96 6.62 -22.39
C GLN A 58 -8.86 6.73 -23.46
N LEU A 59 -7.58 6.75 -23.07
CA LEU A 59 -6.45 6.70 -24.00
C LEU A 59 -6.49 5.43 -24.84
N LEU A 60 -6.73 4.27 -24.21
CA LEU A 60 -6.84 2.98 -24.90
C LEU A 60 -8.04 2.92 -25.86
N LYS A 61 -9.13 3.65 -25.59
CA LYS A 61 -10.31 3.69 -26.48
C LYS A 61 -10.12 4.60 -27.69
N GLY A 62 -9.28 5.62 -27.58
CA GLY A 62 -8.98 6.56 -28.65
C GLY A 62 -7.83 6.11 -29.56
N TYR A 63 -7.03 5.13 -29.11
CA TYR A 63 -5.90 4.60 -29.87
C TYR A 63 -6.39 3.56 -30.89
N SER A 64 -6.32 3.90 -32.17
CA SER A 64 -6.67 2.97 -33.27
C SER A 64 -5.44 2.23 -33.78
N GLU A 65 -5.65 1.15 -34.52
CA GLU A 65 -4.56 0.40 -35.15
C GLU A 65 -3.77 1.27 -36.15
N ASP A 66 -4.41 2.29 -36.74
CA ASP A 66 -3.79 3.29 -37.61
C ASP A 66 -2.88 4.28 -36.85
N ASP A 67 -3.00 4.39 -35.51
CA ASP A 67 -2.17 5.26 -34.69
C ASP A 67 -0.89 4.56 -34.20
N ALA A 68 -0.79 3.24 -34.36
CA ALA A 68 0.32 2.40 -33.90
C ALA A 68 1.53 2.37 -34.86
N ILE A 69 1.67 3.35 -35.76
CA ILE A 69 2.71 3.39 -36.82
C ILE A 69 4.13 3.41 -36.23
N TYR A 70 4.30 3.86 -34.99
CA TYR A 70 5.58 3.90 -34.27
C TYR A 70 5.77 2.77 -33.25
N ASP A 71 4.79 1.89 -33.02
CA ASP A 71 4.88 0.83 -32.00
C ASP A 71 5.85 -0.30 -32.37
N THR A 72 6.23 -0.40 -33.65
CA THR A 72 7.06 -1.50 -34.20
C THR A 72 8.47 -1.08 -34.64
N ILE A 73 8.91 0.13 -34.30
CA ILE A 73 10.27 0.63 -34.63
C ILE A 73 11.21 0.55 -33.43
#